data_AF-A0A3C0FDR8-F1
#
_entry.id   AF-A0A3C0FDR8-F1
#
_cell.length_a   1.000
_cell.length_b   1.000
_cell.length_c   1.000
_cell.angle_alpha   90.00
_cell.angle_beta   90.00
_cell.angle_gamma   90.00
#
_symmetry.space_group_name_H-M   'P 1'
#
loop_
_entity.id
_entity.type
_entity.pdbx_description
1 polymer ?
#
loop_
_entity_poly.entity_id
_entity_poly.type
_entity_poly.pdbx_seq_one_letter_code
_entity_poly.pdbx_strand_id
1 'polypeptide(L)'
;METWEPGQRPEERESVSSYDRILQTKGEAEKLARLQKVLVKSAKSSFRAVAVFDLQGMRKHAAGTRALLETYAGEFGKWEDAVSAFRLSEVSEQEYRDAFEQACRKADVRLEGSFPSYEVFPFDIRFSLLQEQVIINRQAHRTMDPEFLALVIRKEQDKLTRSRFSAAQFMSALLRAYDLLVAESFQTRGKPMKQVGIKKVYQVLTTMGGRAAYTEKQ
;
A
#
# COMPACT_ATOMS: atom_id res chain seq x y z
N MET A 1 42.30 27.88 -39.89
CA MET A 1 40.87 28.19 -39.77
C MET A 1 40.12 26.91 -40.02
N GLU A 2 39.98 26.10 -38.98
CA GLU A 2 39.28 24.82 -39.04
C GLU A 2 37.79 25.08 -38.80
N THR A 3 36.98 24.62 -39.74
CA THR A 3 35.52 24.74 -39.75
C THR A 3 34.92 23.78 -38.74
N TRP A 4 34.24 24.34 -37.74
CA TRP A 4 33.47 23.62 -36.73
C TRP A 4 32.14 23.15 -37.35
N GLU A 5 31.93 21.83 -37.49
CA GLU A 5 30.62 21.26 -37.85
C GLU A 5 29.76 21.07 -36.59
N PRO A 6 28.58 21.72 -36.49
CA PRO A 6 27.70 21.59 -35.33
C PRO A 6 26.75 20.42 -35.55
N GLY A 7 27.11 19.22 -35.10
CA GLY A 7 26.31 18.08 -35.51
C GLY A 7 26.51 16.75 -34.80
N GLN A 8 26.85 16.69 -33.50
CA GLN A 8 26.56 15.49 -32.70
C GLN A 8 26.16 15.88 -31.28
N ARG A 9 24.86 16.07 -31.08
CA ARG A 9 24.24 15.97 -29.75
C ARG A 9 24.45 14.51 -29.31
N PRO A 10 25.03 14.23 -28.13
CA PRO A 10 25.17 12.85 -27.69
C PRO A 10 23.77 12.25 -27.64
N GLU A 11 23.57 11.14 -28.33
CA GLU A 11 22.37 10.33 -28.21
C GLU A 11 22.16 10.06 -26.71
N GLU A 12 21.14 10.70 -26.14
CA GLU A 12 20.50 10.26 -24.92
C GLU A 12 20.01 8.85 -25.22
N ARG A 13 20.87 7.86 -24.97
CA ARG A 13 20.44 6.48 -24.88
C ARG A 13 19.38 6.49 -23.81
N GLU A 14 18.12 6.39 -24.23
CA GLU A 14 16.98 6.13 -23.38
C GLU A 14 17.33 4.89 -22.57
N SER A 15 17.92 5.09 -21.39
CA SER A 15 18.18 4.03 -20.44
C SER A 15 16.79 3.57 -20.05
N VAL A 16 16.34 2.45 -20.62
CA VAL A 16 15.08 1.78 -20.29
C VAL A 16 14.93 1.87 -18.79
N SER A 17 13.99 2.72 -18.33
CA SER A 17 13.91 3.08 -16.93
C SER A 17 13.75 1.80 -16.13
N SER A 18 14.45 1.70 -15.00
CA SER A 18 14.39 0.51 -14.14
C SER A 18 12.92 0.23 -13.72
N TYR A 19 12.05 1.25 -13.75
CA TYR A 19 10.61 1.16 -13.56
C TYR A 19 9.83 0.47 -14.67
N ASP A 20 10.23 0.59 -15.94
CA ASP A 20 9.50 -0.07 -17.03
C ASP A 20 9.59 -1.59 -16.91
N ARG A 21 10.69 -2.09 -16.32
CA ARG A 21 10.84 -3.51 -15.96
C ARG A 21 9.84 -3.93 -14.88
N ILE A 22 9.51 -3.05 -13.93
CA ILE A 22 8.50 -3.28 -12.88
C ILE A 22 7.08 -3.34 -13.49
N LEU A 23 6.79 -2.49 -14.47
CA LEU A 23 5.51 -2.55 -15.19
C LEU A 23 5.39 -3.82 -16.03
N GLN A 24 6.50 -4.30 -16.61
CA GLN A 24 6.52 -5.57 -17.34
C GLN A 24 6.22 -6.77 -16.42
N THR A 25 6.82 -6.84 -15.22
CA THR A 25 6.53 -7.93 -14.27
C THR A 25 5.08 -7.91 -13.76
N LYS A 26 4.45 -6.73 -13.66
CA LYS A 26 3.00 -6.59 -13.38
C LYS A 26 2.15 -7.17 -14.52
N GLY A 27 2.51 -6.89 -15.78
CA GLY A 27 1.84 -7.48 -16.96
C GLY A 27 2.00 -9.01 -17.03
N GLU A 28 3.16 -9.53 -16.67
CA GLU A 28 3.42 -10.97 -16.57
C GLU A 28 2.59 -11.62 -15.47
N ALA A 29 2.44 -10.98 -14.32
CA ALA A 29 1.57 -11.45 -13.24
C ALA A 29 0.09 -11.51 -13.68
N GLU A 30 -0.40 -10.53 -14.45
CA GLU A 30 -1.75 -10.59 -15.02
C GLU A 30 -1.92 -11.75 -16.01
N LYS A 31 -0.91 -12.01 -16.83
CA LYS A 31 -0.89 -13.16 -17.76
C LYS A 31 -0.98 -14.47 -16.97
N LEU A 32 -0.22 -14.62 -15.88
CA LEU A 32 -0.30 -15.78 -14.98
C LEU A 32 -1.69 -15.93 -14.36
N ALA A 33 -2.31 -14.84 -13.90
CA ALA A 33 -3.66 -14.87 -13.34
C ALA A 33 -4.71 -15.32 -14.38
N ARG A 34 -4.57 -14.89 -15.64
CA ARG A 34 -5.43 -15.35 -16.75
C ARG A 34 -5.23 -16.85 -17.01
N LEU A 35 -3.99 -17.33 -17.06
CA LEU A 35 -3.66 -18.74 -17.25
C LEU A 35 -4.22 -19.61 -16.11
N GLN A 36 -4.07 -19.18 -14.85
CA GLN A 36 -4.64 -19.86 -13.69
C GLN A 36 -6.17 -19.98 -13.80
N LYS A 37 -6.85 -18.92 -14.25
CA LYS A 37 -8.31 -18.94 -14.45
C LYS A 37 -8.73 -19.94 -15.53
N VAL A 38 -7.98 -20.03 -16.62
CA VAL A 38 -8.22 -21.02 -17.70
C VAL A 38 -7.95 -22.43 -17.19
N LEU A 39 -6.88 -22.64 -16.43
CA LEU A 39 -6.56 -23.92 -15.81
C LEU A 39 -7.69 -24.42 -14.90
N VAL A 40 -8.20 -23.56 -14.00
CA VAL A 40 -9.31 -23.89 -13.10
C VAL A 40 -10.59 -24.24 -13.88
N LYS A 41 -10.88 -23.50 -14.97
CA LYS A 41 -12.03 -23.83 -15.84
C LYS A 41 -11.86 -25.18 -16.53
N SER A 42 -10.66 -25.44 -17.05
CA SER A 42 -10.34 -26.70 -17.72
C SER A 42 -10.43 -27.90 -16.77
N ALA A 43 -9.91 -27.76 -15.54
CA ALA A 43 -10.05 -28.77 -14.49
C ALA A 43 -11.52 -29.04 -14.11
N LYS A 44 -12.36 -27.99 -14.03
CA LYS A 44 -13.81 -28.14 -13.83
C LYS A 44 -14.49 -28.89 -14.97
N SER A 45 -14.08 -28.66 -16.23
CA SER A 45 -14.60 -29.43 -17.36
C SER A 45 -14.17 -30.91 -17.32
N SER A 46 -12.93 -31.20 -16.90
CA SER A 46 -12.49 -32.58 -16.65
C SER A 46 -13.37 -33.27 -15.62
N PHE A 47 -13.68 -32.59 -14.51
CA PHE A 47 -14.54 -33.13 -13.45
C PHE A 47 -15.98 -33.40 -13.93
N ARG A 48 -16.54 -32.54 -14.78
CA ARG A 48 -17.86 -32.77 -15.39
C ARG A 48 -17.86 -33.98 -16.33
N ALA A 49 -16.82 -34.15 -17.14
CA ALA A 49 -16.68 -35.32 -18.00
C ALA A 49 -16.60 -36.63 -17.20
N VAL A 50 -15.91 -36.60 -16.04
CA VAL A 50 -15.88 -37.72 -15.08
C VAL A 50 -17.29 -38.02 -14.54
N ALA A 51 -18.06 -36.99 -14.17
CA ALA A 51 -19.39 -37.17 -13.61
C ALA A 51 -20.38 -37.84 -14.57
N VAL A 52 -20.19 -37.68 -15.89
CA VAL A 52 -21.05 -38.27 -16.94
C VAL A 52 -20.39 -39.51 -17.57
N PHE A 53 -19.26 -39.99 -17.05
CA PHE A 53 -18.49 -41.11 -17.60
C PHE A 53 -18.11 -40.97 -19.10
N ASP A 54 -17.91 -39.74 -19.57
CA ASP A 54 -17.42 -39.48 -20.93
C ASP A 54 -15.91 -39.70 -21.01
N LEU A 55 -15.49 -40.93 -21.33
CA LEU A 55 -14.08 -41.32 -21.40
C LEU A 55 -13.28 -40.54 -22.46
N GLN A 56 -13.91 -40.15 -23.58
CA GLN A 56 -13.25 -39.39 -24.65
C GLN A 56 -13.08 -37.92 -24.23
N GLY A 57 -14.11 -37.33 -23.63
CA GLY A 57 -14.05 -36.01 -23.01
C GLY A 57 -13.01 -35.97 -21.89
N MET A 58 -12.99 -36.98 -21.01
CA MET A 58 -11.99 -37.11 -19.95
C MET A 58 -10.57 -37.10 -20.49
N ARG A 59 -10.27 -37.91 -21.52
CA ARG A 59 -8.92 -37.97 -22.12
C ARG A 59 -8.53 -36.64 -22.77
N LYS A 60 -9.46 -36.01 -23.49
CA LYS A 60 -9.22 -34.71 -24.16
C LYS A 60 -8.99 -33.60 -23.13
N HIS A 61 -9.82 -33.51 -22.10
CA HIS A 61 -9.69 -32.51 -21.05
C HIS A 61 -8.44 -32.74 -20.19
N ALA A 62 -8.10 -33.99 -19.85
CA ALA A 62 -6.88 -34.33 -19.12
C ALA A 62 -5.60 -33.92 -19.89
N ALA A 63 -5.54 -34.22 -21.19
CA ALA A 63 -4.44 -33.79 -22.06
C ALA A 63 -4.35 -32.26 -22.15
N GLY A 64 -5.49 -31.58 -22.30
CA GLY A 64 -5.56 -30.12 -22.31
C GLY A 64 -5.13 -29.48 -20.99
N THR A 65 -5.57 -30.02 -19.85
CA THR A 65 -5.13 -29.54 -18.53
C THR A 65 -3.64 -29.72 -18.31
N ARG A 66 -3.05 -30.82 -18.80
CA ARG A 66 -1.61 -31.07 -18.69
C ARG A 66 -0.79 -30.06 -19.48
N ALA A 67 -1.15 -29.81 -20.75
CA ALA A 67 -0.45 -28.82 -21.56
C ALA A 67 -0.55 -27.40 -20.96
N LEU A 68 -1.70 -27.05 -20.38
CA LEU A 68 -1.88 -25.79 -19.67
C LEU A 68 -1.03 -25.70 -18.39
N LEU A 69 -0.88 -26.80 -17.65
CA LEU A 69 0.00 -26.85 -16.47
C LEU A 69 1.47 -26.67 -16.84
N GLU A 70 1.93 -27.32 -17.90
CA GLU A 70 3.31 -27.18 -18.39
C GLU A 70 3.59 -25.73 -18.82
N THR A 71 2.64 -25.09 -19.51
CA THR A 71 2.73 -23.67 -19.90
C THR A 71 2.73 -22.76 -18.66
N TYR A 72 1.85 -23.03 -17.69
CA TYR A 72 1.78 -22.25 -16.46
C TYR A 72 3.07 -22.37 -15.64
N ALA A 73 3.61 -23.58 -15.49
CA ALA A 73 4.86 -23.81 -14.76
C ALA A 73 6.05 -23.10 -15.41
N GLY A 74 6.15 -23.14 -16.75
CA GLY A 74 7.21 -22.45 -17.48
C GLY A 74 7.15 -20.93 -17.35
N GLU A 75 5.95 -20.34 -17.44
CA GLU A 75 5.77 -18.90 -17.25
C GLU A 75 5.96 -18.48 -15.79
N PHE A 76 5.56 -19.32 -14.83
CA PHE A 76 5.77 -19.06 -13.41
C PHE A 76 7.25 -19.06 -13.05
N GLY A 77 8.05 -19.97 -13.61
CA GLY A 77 9.50 -19.99 -13.40
C GLY A 77 10.18 -18.71 -13.89
N LYS A 78 9.82 -18.22 -15.08
CA LYS A 78 10.34 -16.93 -15.59
C LYS A 78 10.01 -15.76 -14.66
N TRP A 79 8.81 -15.75 -14.11
CA TRP A 79 8.37 -14.72 -13.18
C TRP A 79 9.11 -14.82 -11.83
N GLU A 80 9.35 -16.04 -11.32
CA GLU A 80 10.14 -16.28 -10.12
C GLU A 80 11.59 -15.80 -10.28
N ASP A 81 12.21 -16.09 -11.43
CA ASP A 81 13.55 -15.61 -11.78
C ASP A 81 13.58 -14.07 -11.87
N ALA A 82 12.59 -13.47 -12.53
CA ALA A 82 12.48 -12.01 -12.65
C ALA A 82 12.31 -11.31 -11.30
N VAL A 83 11.49 -11.86 -10.40
CA VAL A 83 11.30 -11.33 -9.04
C VAL A 83 12.57 -11.51 -8.21
N SER A 84 13.25 -12.64 -8.33
CA SER A 84 14.47 -12.93 -7.55
C SER A 84 15.65 -12.06 -7.96
N ALA A 85 15.74 -11.72 -9.25
CA ALA A 85 16.73 -10.81 -9.81
C ALA A 85 16.46 -9.34 -9.45
N PHE A 86 15.22 -8.99 -9.08
CA PHE A 86 14.85 -7.61 -8.78
C PHE A 86 15.50 -7.12 -7.48
N ARG A 87 16.08 -5.91 -7.55
CA ARG A 87 16.65 -5.20 -6.40
C ARG A 87 16.22 -3.73 -6.47
N LEU A 88 15.52 -3.26 -5.44
CA LEU A 88 15.13 -1.84 -5.34
C LEU A 88 16.33 -0.91 -5.21
N SER A 89 17.47 -1.41 -4.73
CA SER A 89 18.73 -0.66 -4.69
C SER A 89 19.29 -0.28 -6.06
N GLU A 90 18.85 -0.94 -7.13
CA GLU A 90 19.25 -0.64 -8.51
C GLU A 90 18.39 0.45 -9.15
N VAL A 91 17.31 0.84 -8.48
CA VAL A 91 16.40 1.86 -8.96
C VAL A 91 16.86 3.22 -8.42
N SER A 92 17.03 4.21 -9.30
CA SER A 92 17.43 5.53 -8.84
C SER A 92 16.36 6.13 -7.93
N GLU A 93 16.77 6.71 -6.81
CA GLU A 93 15.84 7.37 -5.86
C GLU A 93 15.02 8.45 -6.55
N GLN A 94 15.61 9.09 -7.56
CA GLN A 94 15.00 10.17 -8.31
C GLN A 94 13.90 9.67 -9.25
N GLU A 95 14.13 8.57 -9.99
CA GLU A 95 13.07 7.95 -10.78
C GLU A 95 11.93 7.43 -9.88
N TYR A 96 12.25 6.89 -8.70
CA TYR A 96 11.24 6.47 -7.71
C TYR A 96 10.35 7.63 -7.31
N ARG A 97 11.01 8.71 -6.91
CA ARG A 97 10.35 9.92 -6.46
C ARG A 97 9.41 10.45 -7.53
N ASP A 98 9.89 10.57 -8.77
CA ASP A 98 9.09 11.14 -9.86
C ASP A 98 7.88 10.27 -10.19
N ALA A 99 8.07 8.94 -10.24
CA ALA A 99 6.97 7.98 -10.45
C ALA A 99 5.94 8.04 -9.31
N PHE A 100 6.38 8.12 -8.06
CA PHE A 100 5.52 8.23 -6.88
C PHE A 100 4.73 9.54 -6.85
N GLU A 101 5.41 10.68 -7.07
CA GLU A 101 4.74 11.98 -7.13
C GLU A 101 3.70 12.03 -8.25
N GLN A 102 4.02 11.45 -9.42
CA GLN A 102 3.07 11.37 -10.54
C GLN A 102 1.87 10.47 -10.20
N ALA A 103 2.09 9.33 -9.55
CA ALA A 103 1.02 8.43 -9.10
C ALA A 103 0.11 9.10 -8.08
N CYS A 104 0.65 9.83 -7.10
CA CYS A 104 -0.13 10.60 -6.13
C CYS A 104 -0.95 11.71 -6.79
N ARG A 105 -0.38 12.44 -7.77
CA ARG A 105 -1.13 13.45 -8.55
C ARG A 105 -2.29 12.81 -9.32
N LYS A 106 -2.09 11.64 -9.94
CA LYS A 106 -3.16 10.88 -10.62
C LYS A 106 -4.25 10.43 -9.65
N ALA A 107 -3.90 10.12 -8.40
CA ALA A 107 -4.83 9.71 -7.35
C ALA A 107 -5.49 10.89 -6.61
N ASP A 108 -5.27 12.13 -7.05
CA ASP A 108 -5.78 13.36 -6.41
C ASP A 108 -5.35 13.44 -4.92
N VAL A 109 -4.09 13.07 -4.64
CA VAL A 109 -3.47 13.17 -3.32
C VAL A 109 -2.48 14.33 -3.33
N ARG A 110 -2.70 15.32 -2.47
CA ARG A 110 -1.77 16.43 -2.25
C ARG A 110 -0.65 15.99 -1.30
N LEU A 111 0.57 15.93 -1.81
CA LEU A 111 1.79 15.66 -1.04
C LEU A 111 2.38 16.99 -0.57
N GLU A 112 2.81 17.03 0.69
CA GLU A 112 3.63 18.11 1.26
C GLU A 112 4.98 17.52 1.72
N GLY A 113 6.07 18.29 1.62
CA GLY A 113 7.42 17.81 1.96
C GLY A 113 8.23 17.26 0.79
N SER A 114 9.23 16.42 1.08
CA SER A 114 10.21 15.93 0.12
C SER A 114 10.69 14.52 0.45
N PHE A 115 10.94 13.69 -0.58
CA PHE A 115 11.51 12.35 -0.40
C PHE A 115 12.74 12.38 0.53
N PRO A 116 12.88 11.45 1.51
CA PRO A 116 12.07 10.24 1.75
C PRO A 116 10.91 10.43 2.74
N SER A 117 10.57 11.66 3.13
CA SER A 117 9.50 11.93 4.10
C SER A 117 8.47 12.91 3.55
N TYR A 118 7.24 12.44 3.37
CA TYR A 118 6.12 13.25 2.94
C TYR A 118 5.06 13.34 4.03
N GLU A 119 4.31 14.43 3.99
CA GLU A 119 3.15 14.66 4.82
C GLU A 119 1.90 14.69 3.92
N VAL A 120 0.89 13.93 4.33
CA VAL A 120 -0.42 13.92 3.70
C VAL A 120 -1.43 14.04 4.81
N PHE A 121 -1.97 15.25 5.02
CA PHE A 121 -2.83 15.51 6.17
C PHE A 121 -3.94 14.45 6.29
N PRO A 122 -4.10 13.79 7.46
CA PRO A 122 -3.45 14.04 8.75
C PRO A 122 -2.31 13.06 9.14
N PHE A 123 -1.62 12.40 8.20
CA PHE A 123 -0.60 11.39 8.50
C PHE A 123 0.70 11.53 7.69
N ASP A 124 1.78 11.02 8.27
CA ASP A 124 3.11 11.05 7.67
C ASP A 124 3.40 9.77 6.87
N ILE A 125 4.19 9.94 5.82
CA ILE A 125 4.68 8.88 4.94
C ILE A 125 6.21 8.91 5.01
N ARG A 126 6.81 7.78 5.41
CA ARG A 126 8.27 7.62 5.47
C ARG A 126 8.72 6.44 4.64
N PHE A 127 9.64 6.68 3.73
CA PHE A 127 10.25 5.67 2.87
C PHE A 127 11.54 5.16 3.51
N SER A 128 11.70 3.84 3.55
CA SER A 128 12.94 3.19 3.99
C SER A 128 13.44 2.25 2.91
N LEU A 129 14.31 2.77 2.04
CA LEU A 129 14.89 2.02 0.91
C LEU A 129 15.67 0.79 1.37
N LEU A 130 16.41 0.89 2.49
CA LEU A 130 17.19 -0.22 3.06
C LEU A 130 16.34 -1.43 3.47
N GLN A 131 15.08 -1.19 3.83
CA GLN A 131 14.16 -2.22 4.32
C GLN A 131 13.06 -2.51 3.29
N GLU A 132 13.13 -1.88 2.12
CA GLU A 132 12.14 -1.98 1.03
C GLU A 132 10.70 -1.82 1.53
N GLN A 133 10.51 -0.89 2.48
CA GLN A 133 9.22 -0.66 3.12
C GLN A 133 8.88 0.82 3.25
N VAL A 134 7.58 1.09 3.22
CA VAL A 134 7.01 2.42 3.43
C VAL A 134 6.14 2.40 4.67
N ILE A 135 6.37 3.36 5.57
CA ILE A 135 5.54 3.55 6.75
C ILE A 135 4.50 4.62 6.43
N ILE A 136 3.23 4.24 6.36
CA ILE A 136 2.09 5.13 6.17
C ILE A 136 1.25 5.08 7.43
N ASN A 137 1.02 6.22 8.09
CA ASN A 137 0.17 6.30 9.29
C ASN A 137 0.53 5.22 10.36
N ARG A 138 1.83 5.06 10.63
CA ARG A 138 2.40 4.06 11.57
C ARG A 138 2.25 2.59 11.14
N GLN A 139 1.73 2.30 9.95
CA GLN A 139 1.64 0.96 9.38
C GLN A 139 2.76 0.76 8.36
N ALA A 140 3.48 -0.36 8.46
CA ALA A 140 4.54 -0.72 7.53
C ALA A 140 3.97 -1.50 6.34
N HIS A 141 4.20 -1.00 5.13
CA HIS A 141 3.87 -1.63 3.86
C HIS A 141 5.15 -2.11 3.18
N ARG A 142 5.25 -3.44 2.97
CA ARG A 142 6.37 -4.09 2.25
C ARG A 142 6.11 -4.10 0.74
N THR A 143 5.72 -2.96 0.21
CA THR A 143 5.54 -2.76 -1.22
C THR A 143 6.05 -1.38 -1.56
N MET A 144 6.78 -1.31 -2.66
CA MET A 144 7.33 -0.08 -3.19
C MET A 144 6.63 0.32 -4.50
N ASP A 145 5.54 -0.33 -4.89
CA ASP A 145 4.77 0.07 -6.07
C ASP A 145 4.12 1.46 -5.86
N PRO A 146 4.55 2.50 -6.60
CA PRO A 146 4.07 3.86 -6.41
C PRO A 146 2.55 4.00 -6.67
N GLU A 147 2.01 3.26 -7.63
CA GLU A 147 0.56 3.31 -7.94
C GLU A 147 -0.25 2.73 -6.79
N PHE A 148 0.18 1.57 -6.27
CA PHE A 148 -0.47 0.93 -5.15
C PHE A 148 -0.41 1.80 -3.88
N LEU A 149 0.76 2.38 -3.60
CA LEU A 149 0.93 3.25 -2.43
C LEU A 149 0.05 4.50 -2.53
N ALA A 150 -0.04 5.14 -3.70
CA ALA A 150 -0.94 6.26 -3.93
C ALA A 150 -2.41 5.89 -3.67
N LEU A 151 -2.85 4.71 -4.11
CA LEU A 151 -4.20 4.19 -3.84
C LEU A 151 -4.43 3.91 -2.35
N VAL A 152 -3.44 3.35 -1.65
CA VAL A 152 -3.51 3.12 -0.19
C VAL A 152 -3.68 4.44 0.55
N ILE A 153 -2.88 5.45 0.21
CA ILE A 153 -2.96 6.78 0.81
C ILE A 153 -4.35 7.39 0.58
N ARG A 154 -4.86 7.33 -0.66
CA ARG A 154 -6.20 7.83 -0.98
C ARG A 154 -7.28 7.10 -0.21
N LYS A 155 -7.17 5.77 -0.08
CA LYS A 155 -8.14 4.96 0.67
C LYS A 155 -8.16 5.31 2.15
N GLU A 156 -7.01 5.58 2.77
CA GLU A 156 -6.95 6.01 4.16
C GLU A 156 -7.53 7.43 4.33
N GLN A 157 -7.29 8.35 3.40
CA GLN A 157 -7.97 9.66 3.38
C GLN A 157 -9.49 9.51 3.25
N ASP A 158 -9.97 8.68 2.33
CA ASP A 158 -11.39 8.41 2.13
C ASP A 158 -12.03 7.79 3.39
N LYS A 159 -11.30 6.92 4.10
CA LYS A 159 -11.75 6.33 5.35
C LYS A 159 -11.90 7.38 6.45
N LEU A 160 -10.96 8.30 6.55
CA LEU A 160 -11.00 9.41 7.52
C LEU A 160 -12.16 10.38 7.21
N THR A 161 -12.34 10.73 5.94
CA THR A 161 -13.43 11.63 5.51
C THR A 161 -14.82 10.99 5.63
N ARG A 162 -14.93 9.67 5.40
CA ARG A 162 -16.20 8.93 5.58
C ARG A 162 -16.51 8.57 7.01
N SER A 163 -15.55 8.67 7.93
CA SER A 163 -15.78 8.43 9.35
C SER A 163 -16.71 9.51 9.89
N ARG A 164 -18.00 9.19 10.03
CA ARG A 164 -18.97 10.08 10.66
C ARG A 164 -18.68 10.17 12.16
N PHE A 165 -18.74 11.38 12.69
CA PHE A 165 -18.69 11.61 14.13
C PHE A 165 -19.77 10.77 14.82
N SER A 166 -19.35 9.83 15.68
CA SER A 166 -20.27 9.02 16.47
C SER A 166 -20.47 9.69 17.83
N ALA A 167 -21.60 10.38 17.99
CA ALA A 167 -21.97 11.02 19.25
C ALA A 167 -21.98 10.01 20.42
N ALA A 168 -22.42 8.78 20.16
CA ALA A 168 -22.42 7.71 21.16
C ALA A 168 -21.00 7.36 21.63
N GLN A 169 -20.06 7.15 20.69
CA GLN A 169 -18.67 6.86 21.04
C GLN A 169 -18.00 8.03 21.77
N PHE A 170 -18.30 9.26 21.35
CA PHE A 170 -17.81 10.47 22.02
C PHE A 170 -18.31 10.56 23.46
N MET A 171 -19.61 10.35 23.69
CA MET A 171 -20.18 10.37 25.04
C MET A 171 -19.61 9.25 25.92
N SER A 172 -19.43 8.04 25.38
CA SER A 172 -18.78 6.94 26.10
C SER A 172 -17.33 7.27 26.47
N ALA A 173 -16.57 7.91 25.57
CA ALA A 173 -15.20 8.35 25.85
C ALA A 173 -15.17 9.44 26.94
N LEU A 174 -16.10 10.39 26.88
CA LEU A 174 -16.24 11.47 27.87
C LEU A 174 -16.57 10.92 29.26
N LEU A 175 -17.51 9.98 29.35
CA LEU A 175 -17.87 9.30 30.58
C LEU A 175 -16.67 8.52 31.15
N ARG A 176 -15.93 7.80 30.30
CA ARG A 176 -14.73 7.08 30.72
C ARG A 176 -13.65 8.00 31.27
N ALA A 177 -13.42 9.16 30.65
CA ALA A 177 -12.47 10.15 31.15
C ALA A 177 -12.92 10.77 32.49
N TYR A 178 -14.23 10.95 32.68
CA TYR A 178 -14.80 11.38 33.95
C TYR A 178 -14.57 10.33 35.04
N ASP A 179 -14.89 9.05 34.78
CA ASP A 179 -14.71 7.96 35.74
C ASP A 179 -13.24 7.80 36.15
N LEU A 180 -12.31 7.93 35.19
CA LEU A 180 -10.88 7.92 35.46
C LEU A 180 -10.46 9.04 36.43
N LEU A 181 -10.97 10.27 36.23
CA LEU A 181 -10.66 11.39 37.11
C LEU A 181 -11.27 11.22 38.51
N VAL A 182 -12.46 10.64 38.61
CA VAL A 182 -13.07 10.30 39.91
C VAL A 182 -12.25 9.22 40.62
N ALA A 183 -11.82 8.18 39.90
CA ALA A 183 -10.98 7.11 40.45
C ALA A 183 -9.60 7.62 40.90
N GLU A 184 -8.93 8.46 40.09
CA GLU A 184 -7.67 9.11 40.44
C GLU A 184 -7.82 9.99 41.69
N SER A 185 -8.94 10.72 41.80
CA SER A 185 -9.23 11.53 42.98
C SER A 185 -9.44 10.70 44.25
N PHE A 186 -10.05 9.51 44.12
CA PHE A 186 -10.25 8.59 45.23
C PHE A 186 -8.92 8.02 45.72
N GLN A 187 -8.01 7.65 44.80
CA GLN A 187 -6.68 7.15 45.15
C GLN A 187 -5.80 8.22 45.80
N THR A 188 -5.86 9.46 45.32
CA THR A 188 -4.99 10.56 45.80
C THR A 188 -5.53 11.26 47.05
N ARG A 189 -6.85 11.31 47.25
CA ARG A 189 -7.48 12.08 48.34
C ARG A 189 -8.35 11.23 49.28
N GLY A 190 -8.47 9.93 49.04
CA GLY A 190 -9.29 9.01 49.83
C GLY A 190 -10.80 9.26 49.75
N LYS A 191 -11.25 10.19 48.89
CA LYS A 191 -12.66 10.57 48.71
C LYS A 191 -12.94 10.86 47.24
N PRO A 192 -14.08 10.41 46.70
CA PRO A 192 -14.43 10.67 45.31
C PRO A 192 -14.76 12.15 45.12
N MET A 193 -14.24 12.77 44.05
CA MET A 193 -14.64 14.10 43.64
C MET A 193 -16.12 14.12 43.27
N LYS A 194 -16.91 14.99 43.93
CA LYS A 194 -18.34 15.18 43.63
C LYS A 194 -18.59 15.99 42.35
N GLN A 195 -17.59 16.76 41.91
CA GLN A 195 -17.65 17.61 40.72
C GLN A 195 -16.28 17.60 40.04
N VAL A 196 -16.28 17.28 38.75
CA VAL A 196 -15.08 17.32 37.90
C VAL A 196 -15.28 18.42 36.87
N GLY A 197 -14.40 19.41 36.86
CA GLY A 197 -14.45 20.49 35.87
C GLY A 197 -14.20 19.95 34.47
N ILE A 198 -15.03 20.37 33.50
CA ILE A 198 -14.96 19.87 32.12
C ILE A 198 -13.60 20.10 31.46
N LYS A 199 -12.87 21.16 31.87
CA LYS A 199 -11.49 21.41 31.45
C LYS A 199 -10.53 20.26 31.78
N LYS A 200 -10.70 19.61 32.94
CA LYS A 200 -9.88 18.46 33.36
C LYS A 200 -10.23 17.21 32.56
N VAL A 201 -11.53 16.99 32.32
CA VAL A 201 -12.01 15.90 31.45
C VAL A 201 -11.43 16.05 30.05
N TYR A 202 -11.47 17.27 29.49
CA TYR A 202 -10.90 17.58 28.18
C TYR A 202 -9.38 17.38 28.15
N GLN A 203 -8.67 17.77 29.21
CA GLN A 203 -7.23 17.53 29.34
C GLN A 203 -6.92 16.04 29.25
N VAL A 204 -7.65 15.16 29.94
CA VAL A 204 -7.45 13.70 29.87
C VAL A 204 -7.76 13.14 28.48
N LEU A 205 -8.85 13.60 27.85
CA LEU A 205 -9.23 13.16 26.50
C LEU A 205 -8.17 13.55 25.45
N THR A 206 -7.59 14.74 25.57
CA THR A 206 -6.57 15.25 24.64
C THR A 206 -5.17 14.72 24.92
N THR A 207 -4.79 14.50 26.18
CA THR A 207 -3.48 13.90 26.53
C THR A 207 -3.41 12.43 26.17
N MET A 208 -4.53 11.70 26.20
CA MET A 208 -4.63 10.33 25.69
C MET A 208 -4.81 10.27 24.16
N GLY A 209 -5.16 11.39 23.52
CA GLY A 209 -5.60 11.45 22.12
C GLY A 209 -4.65 12.10 21.11
N GLY A 210 -3.61 12.86 21.50
CA GLY A 210 -2.85 13.56 20.46
C GLY A 210 -1.80 14.56 20.90
N ARG A 211 -0.87 14.20 21.78
CA ARG A 211 0.34 15.03 22.02
C ARG A 211 1.41 14.97 20.92
N ALA A 212 1.22 14.16 19.88
CA ALA A 212 2.23 14.03 18.82
C ALA A 212 2.10 15.08 17.68
N ALA A 213 0.99 15.80 17.55
CA ALA A 213 0.70 16.59 16.33
C ALA A 213 0.45 18.10 16.53
N TYR A 214 0.32 18.60 17.76
CA TYR A 214 0.00 20.02 18.00
C TYR A 214 0.77 20.57 19.19
N THR A 215 2.07 20.73 19.05
CA THR A 215 2.79 21.77 19.78
C THR A 215 3.22 22.81 18.75
N GLU A 216 2.35 23.79 18.54
CA GLU A 216 2.72 25.05 17.90
C GLU A 216 3.87 25.68 18.67
N LYS A 217 4.86 26.13 17.90
CA LYS A 217 5.89 27.06 18.32
C LYS A 217 5.21 28.28 18.94
N GLN A 218 5.56 28.58 20.19
CA GLN A 218 5.58 29.95 20.70
C GLN A 218 7.02 30.45 20.62
#